data_AF-A0A8H9LEK7-F1
#
_entry.id   AF-A0A8H9LEK7-F1
#
_cell.length_a   1.000
_cell.length_b   1.000
_cell.length_c   1.000
_cell.angle_alpha   90.00
_cell.angle_beta   90.00
_cell.angle_gamma   90.00
#
_symmetry.space_group_name_H-M   'P 1'
#
loop_
_entity.id
_entity.type
_entity.pdbx_description
1 polymer ?
#
loop_
_entity_poly.entity_id
_entity_poly.type
_entity_poly.pdbx_seq_one_letter_code
_entity_poly.pdbx_strand_id
1 'polypeptide(L)'
;MTGVRDLRIRFGRVDFGNPQPPLTARPPRLPTVAAMAWKSRVNAAVEGMTGYVITRARPRAVPAAEPRDEPRPPADPAADRLLRAPVFVLSPVRSGSTLLRVLLNSHSRIHAPHELHVRRIAVTLTTDPVRQAMEAAGHRTSDIEHILWDRLLHRELVRSGKEVIVDKTPSNVFACRRITTCWPDARFVFLLRHPASIARSWHEADPRARPMDEAVRHTLQYMRHLEDARRRHDGIDVRYERLVDDTEGELRRLCAWLGVEYEPGMVRYGDKDHGDFVKGIGDWRDKIRSGRVQPGRPLPAPEEVPGALREIAAAWGYL
;
A
#
# COMPACT_ATOMS: atom_id res chain seq x y z
N MET A 1 13.96 34.04 53.10
CA MET A 1 13.72 33.32 54.38
C MET A 1 12.55 32.40 54.10
N THR A 2 12.59 31.08 54.08
CA THR A 2 13.35 29.97 54.70
C THR A 2 13.04 28.77 53.79
N GLY A 3 13.98 28.02 53.21
CA GLY A 3 14.85 27.08 53.91
C GLY A 3 14.10 25.77 54.20
N VAL A 4 14.07 24.81 53.28
CA VAL A 4 13.92 23.38 53.62
C VAL A 4 14.86 22.58 52.73
N ARG A 5 15.92 22.08 53.37
CA ARG A 5 16.77 20.99 52.90
C ARG A 5 16.00 19.69 53.10
N ASP A 6 16.08 18.76 52.17
CA ASP A 6 15.97 17.36 52.55
C ASP A 6 17.03 16.52 51.84
N LEU A 7 17.95 16.03 52.66
CA LEU A 7 19.09 15.21 52.31
C LEU A 7 18.81 13.86 52.97
N ARG A 8 18.51 12.81 52.19
CA ARG A 8 18.52 11.44 52.68
C ARG A 8 19.51 10.61 51.88
N ILE A 9 20.53 10.13 52.59
CA ILE A 9 21.57 9.22 52.12
C ILE A 9 21.38 7.88 52.84
N ARG A 10 21.72 6.80 52.11
CA ARG A 10 22.16 5.44 52.53
C ARG A 10 21.05 4.38 52.63
N PHE A 11 21.27 3.09 52.41
CA PHE A 11 22.49 2.26 52.35
C PHE A 11 22.37 1.18 51.25
N GLY A 12 23.52 0.76 50.70
CA GLY A 12 23.62 -0.39 49.82
C GLY A 12 23.54 -1.73 50.56
N ARG A 13 23.14 -2.78 49.83
CA ARG A 13 23.35 -4.17 50.23
C ARG A 13 24.15 -4.86 49.13
N VAL A 14 25.27 -5.44 49.54
CA VAL A 14 26.21 -6.24 48.75
C VAL A 14 25.70 -7.67 48.80
N ASP A 15 25.43 -8.29 47.65
CA ASP A 15 25.25 -9.74 47.55
C ASP A 15 26.47 -10.36 46.87
N PHE A 16 27.05 -11.35 47.56
CA PHE A 16 28.19 -12.15 47.13
C PHE A 16 27.70 -13.42 46.42
N GLY A 17 28.11 -13.55 45.15
CA GLY A 17 28.55 -14.74 44.39
C GLY A 17 27.90 -16.13 44.54
N ASN A 18 27.62 -16.77 43.39
CA ASN A 18 28.40 -17.92 42.89
C ASN A 18 28.15 -18.13 41.36
N PRO A 19 28.95 -18.93 40.61
CA PRO A 19 29.44 -18.53 39.30
C PRO A 19 28.86 -19.38 38.15
N GLN A 20 28.95 -18.88 36.92
CA GLN A 20 28.72 -19.66 35.71
C GLN A 20 29.93 -19.48 34.75
N PRO A 21 30.42 -20.55 34.11
CA PRO A 21 31.67 -20.54 33.34
C PRO A 21 31.54 -19.86 31.95
N PRO A 22 32.66 -19.48 31.30
CA PRO A 22 32.65 -18.52 30.21
C PRO A 22 32.28 -19.13 28.86
N LEU A 23 31.34 -18.49 28.15
CA LEU A 23 31.15 -18.65 26.71
C LEU A 23 32.16 -17.77 25.97
N THR A 24 33.13 -18.44 25.35
CA THR A 24 34.09 -18.01 24.33
C THR A 24 33.91 -16.58 23.77
N ALA A 25 34.90 -15.72 24.03
CA ALA A 25 35.01 -14.40 23.45
C ALA A 25 35.20 -14.46 21.92
N ARG A 26 34.32 -13.78 21.17
CA ARG A 26 34.61 -13.36 19.78
C ARG A 26 35.64 -12.22 19.81
N PRO A 27 36.62 -12.19 18.89
CA PRO A 27 37.57 -11.09 18.84
C PRO A 27 36.88 -9.78 18.44
N PRO A 28 37.32 -8.62 18.96
CA PRO A 28 36.75 -7.33 18.58
C PRO A 28 37.07 -7.02 17.11
N ARG A 29 36.04 -6.68 16.33
CA ARG A 29 36.22 -6.11 14.99
C ARG A 29 36.84 -4.71 15.16
N LEU A 30 38.07 -4.54 14.71
CA LEU A 30 38.69 -3.21 14.58
C LEU A 30 37.88 -2.37 13.57
N PRO A 31 37.41 -1.17 13.93
CA PRO A 31 36.77 -0.29 12.97
C PRO A 31 37.81 0.27 11.98
N THR A 32 37.44 0.31 10.71
CA THR A 32 38.21 0.86 9.59
C THR A 32 38.61 2.31 9.88
N VAL A 33 39.90 2.53 10.13
CA VAL A 33 40.50 3.81 10.56
C VAL A 33 40.19 4.99 9.62
N ALA A 34 39.93 4.72 8.34
CA ALA A 34 39.63 5.75 7.34
C ALA A 34 38.29 6.47 7.54
N ALA A 35 37.25 5.80 8.07
CA ALA A 35 35.91 6.39 8.18
C ALA A 35 35.74 7.34 9.38
N MET A 36 36.59 7.22 10.40
CA MET A 36 36.58 8.12 11.57
C MET A 36 37.32 9.44 11.31
N ALA A 37 38.39 9.41 10.51
CA ALA A 37 39.24 10.57 10.27
C ALA A 37 38.51 11.74 9.57
N TRP A 38 37.62 11.47 8.62
CA TRP A 38 36.90 12.54 7.91
C TRP A 38 35.84 13.21 8.79
N LYS A 39 35.11 12.45 9.62
CA LYS A 39 34.06 12.97 10.50
C LYS A 39 34.63 13.91 11.55
N SER A 40 35.77 13.57 12.13
CA SER A 40 36.44 14.43 13.11
C SER A 40 36.94 15.73 12.46
N ARG A 41 37.41 15.69 11.21
CA ARG A 41 37.81 16.89 10.47
C ARG A 41 36.63 17.81 10.13
N VAL A 42 35.49 17.22 9.77
CA VAL A 42 34.26 17.98 9.51
C VAL A 42 33.70 18.59 10.79
N ASN A 43 33.66 17.84 11.89
CA ASN A 43 33.23 18.38 13.17
C ASN A 43 34.15 19.49 13.66
N ALA A 44 35.47 19.35 13.53
CA ALA A 44 36.40 20.41 13.92
C ALA A 44 36.23 21.69 13.09
N ALA A 45 35.93 21.56 11.80
CA ALA A 45 35.66 22.72 10.93
C ALA A 45 34.35 23.42 11.28
N VAL A 46 33.27 22.66 11.51
CA VAL A 46 31.96 23.21 11.87
C VAL A 46 31.99 23.82 13.27
N GLU A 47 32.63 23.15 14.23
CA GLU A 47 32.81 23.66 15.59
C GLU A 47 33.63 24.95 15.60
N GLY A 48 34.72 25.00 14.83
CA GLY A 48 35.54 26.22 14.70
C GLY A 48 34.82 27.39 14.02
N MET A 49 33.89 27.13 13.11
CA MET A 49 33.16 28.19 12.38
C MET A 49 31.88 28.64 13.07
N THR A 50 31.19 27.73 13.76
CA THR A 50 29.83 27.99 14.26
C THR A 50 29.64 27.68 15.73
N GLY A 51 30.62 27.08 16.41
CA GLY A 51 30.49 26.62 17.80
C GLY A 51 29.58 25.39 17.97
N TYR A 52 29.21 24.71 16.89
CA TYR A 52 28.30 23.56 16.92
C TYR A 52 29.02 22.27 16.52
N VAL A 53 28.68 21.16 17.18
CA VAL A 53 29.22 19.83 16.87
C VAL A 53 28.11 18.95 16.27
N ILE A 54 28.37 18.37 15.09
CA ILE A 54 27.43 17.43 14.47
C ILE A 54 27.53 16.09 15.19
N THR A 55 26.46 15.73 15.89
CA THR A 55 26.32 14.40 16.51
C THR A 55 25.33 13.55 15.72
N ARG A 56 25.53 12.23 15.72
CA ARG A 56 24.55 11.31 15.13
C ARG A 56 23.26 11.42 15.94
N ALA A 57 22.18 11.88 15.32
CA ALA A 57 20.86 11.84 15.94
C ALA A 57 20.59 10.40 16.39
N ARG A 58 20.39 10.19 17.71
CA ARG A 58 19.79 8.95 18.17
C ARG A 58 18.43 8.86 17.50
N PRO A 59 18.01 7.70 16.96
CA PRO A 59 16.65 7.54 16.49
C PRO A 59 15.76 8.00 17.64
N ARG A 60 14.96 9.06 17.42
CA ARG A 60 13.91 9.40 18.38
C ARG A 60 13.08 8.15 18.45
N ALA A 61 12.99 7.53 19.63
CA ALA A 61 12.09 6.41 19.83
C ALA A 61 10.72 6.91 19.35
N VAL A 62 10.28 6.44 18.20
CA VAL A 62 8.91 6.63 17.79
C VAL A 62 8.16 5.86 18.86
N PRO A 63 7.34 6.52 19.70
CA PRO A 63 6.55 5.79 20.68
C PRO A 63 5.87 4.65 19.92
N ALA A 64 5.97 3.43 20.46
CA ALA A 64 5.33 2.28 19.85
C ALA A 64 3.90 2.69 19.53
N ALA A 65 3.52 2.59 18.25
CA ALA A 65 2.17 2.95 17.85
C ALA A 65 1.23 2.17 18.77
N GLU A 66 0.36 2.88 19.49
CA GLU A 66 -0.60 2.22 20.35
C GLU A 66 -1.33 1.14 19.53
N PRO A 67 -1.63 -0.03 20.15
CA PRO A 67 -2.36 -1.07 19.45
C PRO A 67 -3.63 -0.45 18.87
N ARG A 68 -3.75 -0.49 17.54
CA ARG A 68 -4.98 -0.06 16.87
C ARG A 68 -6.11 -0.97 17.33
N ASP A 69 -7.25 -0.39 17.63
CA ASP A 69 -8.47 -1.11 17.93
C ASP A 69 -8.85 -2.05 16.77
N GLU A 70 -9.51 -3.16 17.09
CA GLU A 70 -9.99 -4.09 16.07
C GLU A 70 -11.13 -3.43 15.26
N PRO A 71 -10.97 -3.29 13.93
CA PRO A 71 -12.02 -2.74 13.08
C PRO A 71 -13.26 -3.63 13.07
N ARG A 72 -14.44 -3.00 13.07
CA ARG A 72 -15.74 -3.66 13.04
C ARG A 72 -16.63 -3.14 11.91
N PRO A 73 -17.64 -3.90 11.46
CA PRO A 73 -18.61 -3.43 10.49
C PRO A 73 -19.41 -2.21 10.99
N PRO A 74 -19.97 -1.39 10.08
CA PRO A 74 -20.94 -0.37 10.44
C PRO A 74 -22.10 -0.97 11.24
N ALA A 75 -22.59 -0.24 12.24
CA ALA A 75 -23.71 -0.69 13.07
C ALA A 75 -25.03 -0.62 12.31
N ASP A 76 -25.22 0.45 11.54
CA ASP A 76 -26.28 0.59 10.55
C ASP A 76 -25.67 1.07 9.22
N PRO A 77 -25.47 0.16 8.25
CA PRO A 77 -24.94 0.51 6.94
C PRO A 77 -25.65 1.66 6.22
N ALA A 78 -26.94 1.88 6.46
CA ALA A 78 -27.71 2.93 5.79
C ALA A 78 -27.49 4.32 6.42
N ALA A 79 -27.15 4.36 7.71
CA ALA A 79 -26.85 5.60 8.43
C ALA A 79 -25.34 5.92 8.45
N ASP A 80 -24.50 4.88 8.56
CA ASP A 80 -23.06 5.02 8.80
C ASP A 80 -22.25 5.20 7.50
N ARG A 81 -22.84 4.92 6.34
CA ARG A 81 -22.18 5.02 5.04
C ARG A 81 -22.99 5.81 4.04
N LEU A 82 -22.29 6.55 3.20
CA LEU A 82 -22.84 7.23 2.04
C LEU A 82 -22.73 6.36 0.78
N LEU A 83 -21.72 5.48 0.71
CA LEU A 83 -21.56 4.54 -0.40
C LEU A 83 -22.18 3.19 -0.07
N ARG A 84 -23.00 2.69 -1.00
CA ARG A 84 -23.58 1.34 -0.93
C ARG A 84 -22.56 0.26 -1.28
N ALA A 85 -22.12 0.22 -2.54
CA ALA A 85 -21.29 -0.85 -3.08
C ALA A 85 -20.11 -0.29 -3.92
N PRO A 86 -19.11 0.37 -3.27
CA PRO A 86 -17.92 0.85 -3.96
C PRO A 86 -17.14 -0.31 -4.58
N VAL A 87 -16.50 -0.05 -5.71
CA VAL A 87 -15.72 -1.06 -6.44
C VAL A 87 -14.24 -0.87 -6.15
N PHE A 88 -13.53 -1.98 -5.92
CA PHE A 88 -12.09 -1.97 -5.70
C PHE A 88 -11.38 -2.84 -6.75
N VAL A 89 -10.38 -2.25 -7.42
CA VAL A 89 -9.46 -3.01 -8.28
C VAL A 89 -8.26 -3.47 -7.44
N LEU A 90 -8.22 -4.76 -7.16
CA LEU A 90 -7.15 -5.41 -6.40
C LEU A 90 -6.13 -6.05 -7.36
N SER A 91 -4.85 -5.73 -7.17
CA SER A 91 -3.77 -6.21 -8.06
C SER A 91 -2.39 -6.11 -7.41
N PRO A 92 -1.41 -6.94 -7.83
CA PRO A 92 -0.01 -6.61 -7.66
C PRO A 92 0.34 -5.31 -8.38
N VAL A 93 1.34 -4.60 -7.88
CA VAL A 93 1.99 -3.52 -8.65
C VAL A 93 2.44 -4.05 -10.00
N ARG A 94 2.47 -3.19 -11.03
CA ARG A 94 2.90 -3.55 -12.39
C ARG A 94 2.01 -4.58 -13.11
N SER A 95 0.75 -4.74 -12.70
CA SER A 95 -0.21 -5.65 -13.37
C SER A 95 -1.05 -4.98 -14.48
N GLY A 96 -0.76 -3.74 -14.84
CA GLY A 96 -1.59 -2.96 -15.78
C GLY A 96 -2.79 -2.26 -15.12
N SER A 97 -2.79 -2.09 -13.80
CA SER A 97 -3.91 -1.52 -13.07
C SER A 97 -4.20 -0.05 -13.39
N THR A 98 -3.19 0.74 -13.79
CA THR A 98 -3.42 2.09 -14.33
C THR A 98 -4.12 2.06 -15.69
N LEU A 99 -3.78 1.10 -16.57
CA LEU A 99 -4.49 0.93 -17.84
C LEU A 99 -5.98 0.62 -17.59
N LEU A 100 -6.27 -0.36 -16.74
CA LEU A 100 -7.65 -0.71 -16.40
C LEU A 100 -8.42 0.49 -15.80
N ARG A 101 -7.77 1.26 -14.91
CA ARG A 101 -8.34 2.47 -14.33
C ARG A 101 -8.74 3.49 -15.40
N VAL A 102 -7.85 3.84 -16.35
CA VAL A 102 -8.17 4.87 -17.36
C VAL A 102 -9.24 4.39 -18.35
N LEU A 103 -9.25 3.10 -18.69
CA LEU A 103 -10.32 2.52 -19.51
C LEU A 103 -11.68 2.62 -18.81
N LEU A 104 -11.74 2.28 -17.52
CA LEU A 104 -12.95 2.42 -16.70
C LEU A 104 -13.37 3.89 -16.55
N ASN A 105 -12.42 4.79 -16.24
CA ASN A 105 -12.69 6.21 -16.05
C ASN A 105 -13.20 6.91 -17.32
N SER A 106 -12.95 6.33 -18.49
CA SER A 106 -13.39 6.85 -19.78
C SER A 106 -14.90 6.72 -20.02
N HIS A 107 -15.56 5.86 -19.24
CA HIS A 107 -17.01 5.66 -19.30
C HIS A 107 -17.76 6.83 -18.65
N SER A 108 -18.89 7.23 -19.24
CA SER A 108 -19.73 8.32 -18.70
C SER A 108 -20.24 8.08 -17.26
N ARG A 109 -20.54 6.83 -16.86
CA ARG A 109 -21.13 6.48 -15.56
C ARG A 109 -20.13 5.98 -14.51
N ILE A 110 -18.86 5.76 -14.87
CA ILE A 110 -17.83 5.23 -13.96
C ILE A 110 -16.78 6.29 -13.64
N HIS A 111 -16.60 6.58 -12.36
CA HIS A 111 -15.50 7.39 -11.83
C HIS A 111 -14.41 6.49 -11.25
N ALA A 112 -13.23 6.51 -11.87
CA ALA A 112 -12.05 5.79 -11.39
C ALA A 112 -10.89 6.80 -11.23
N PRO A 113 -10.81 7.50 -10.09
CA PRO A 113 -9.80 8.54 -9.86
C PRO A 113 -8.38 7.95 -9.71
N HIS A 114 -7.40 8.83 -9.52
CA HIS A 114 -6.06 8.41 -9.10
C HIS A 114 -6.12 7.63 -7.78
N GLU A 115 -5.08 6.83 -7.51
CA GLU A 115 -4.98 6.03 -6.27
C GLU A 115 -5.32 6.87 -5.03
N LEU A 116 -6.40 6.53 -4.32
CA LEU A 116 -6.78 7.24 -3.09
C LEU A 116 -6.02 6.73 -1.86
N HIS A 117 -5.40 5.55 -1.94
CA HIS A 117 -4.60 4.97 -0.87
C HIS A 117 -5.32 4.93 0.49
N VAL A 118 -6.62 4.62 0.50
CA VAL A 118 -7.47 4.64 1.72
C VAL A 118 -6.82 3.92 2.91
N ARG A 119 -6.21 2.75 2.68
CA ARG A 119 -5.47 1.98 3.69
C ARG A 119 -4.42 2.80 4.47
N ARG A 120 -3.83 3.81 3.83
CA ARG A 120 -2.76 4.66 4.36
C ARG A 120 -3.26 5.95 5.01
N ILE A 121 -4.56 6.25 4.88
CA ILE A 121 -5.21 7.38 5.55
C ILE A 121 -5.60 6.92 6.95
N ALA A 122 -5.15 7.65 7.97
CA ALA A 122 -5.40 7.30 9.36
C ALA A 122 -5.93 8.46 10.19
N VAL A 123 -6.73 8.13 11.21
CA VAL A 123 -7.19 9.06 12.24
C VAL A 123 -6.42 8.80 13.53
N THR A 124 -6.01 9.86 14.21
CA THR A 124 -5.35 9.79 15.52
C THR A 124 -6.13 10.62 16.53
N LEU A 125 -6.60 9.98 17.60
CA LEU A 125 -7.15 10.68 18.77
C LEU A 125 -5.98 11.09 19.67
N THR A 126 -5.65 12.38 19.66
CA THR A 126 -4.32 12.85 20.10
C THR A 126 -4.12 12.89 21.62
N THR A 127 -5.18 12.78 22.42
CA THR A 127 -5.13 12.83 23.88
C THR A 127 -6.08 11.82 24.50
N ASP A 128 -5.76 11.37 25.72
CA ASP A 128 -6.61 10.40 26.45
C ASP A 128 -8.03 10.93 26.69
N PRO A 129 -8.27 12.21 27.08
CA PRO A 129 -9.62 12.71 27.23
C PRO A 129 -10.44 12.67 25.92
N VAL A 130 -9.81 12.92 24.77
CA VAL A 130 -10.50 12.80 23.46
C VAL A 130 -10.83 11.34 23.16
N ARG A 131 -9.88 10.42 23.41
CA ARG A 131 -10.12 8.97 23.24
C ARG A 131 -11.27 8.49 24.12
N GLN A 132 -11.23 8.82 25.41
CA GLN A 132 -12.26 8.48 26.39
C GLN A 132 -13.63 9.05 26.01
N ALA A 133 -13.69 10.29 25.53
CA ALA A 133 -14.94 10.90 25.09
C ALA A 133 -15.53 10.19 23.86
N MET A 134 -14.70 9.80 22.88
CA MET A 134 -15.15 9.03 21.71
C MET A 134 -15.61 7.62 22.10
N GLU A 135 -14.87 6.93 22.97
CA GLU A 135 -15.24 5.62 23.49
C GLU A 135 -16.57 5.68 24.27
N ALA A 136 -16.75 6.70 25.13
CA ALA A 136 -18.00 6.93 25.85
C ALA A 136 -19.19 7.22 24.92
N ALA A 137 -18.93 7.85 23.76
CA ALA A 137 -19.90 8.05 22.69
C ALA A 137 -20.11 6.80 21.82
N GLY A 138 -19.40 5.70 22.08
CA GLY A 138 -19.53 4.44 21.34
C GLY A 138 -18.71 4.37 20.05
N HIS A 139 -17.78 5.29 19.83
CA HIS A 139 -16.91 5.32 18.66
C HIS A 139 -15.52 4.78 18.97
N ARG A 140 -15.07 3.85 18.13
CA ARG A 140 -13.66 3.44 18.08
C ARG A 140 -12.90 4.29 17.07
N THR A 141 -11.57 4.32 17.17
CA THR A 141 -10.74 5.05 16.19
C THR A 141 -10.93 4.50 14.78
N SER A 142 -11.08 3.18 14.63
CA SER A 142 -11.37 2.55 13.33
C SER A 142 -12.72 2.94 12.75
N ASP A 143 -13.75 3.18 13.57
CA ASP A 143 -15.07 3.64 13.12
C ASP A 143 -14.95 5.03 12.46
N ILE A 144 -14.24 5.95 13.14
CA ILE A 144 -14.00 7.32 12.65
C ILE A 144 -13.14 7.30 11.37
N GLU A 145 -12.14 6.42 11.31
CA GLU A 145 -11.32 6.25 10.12
C GLU A 145 -12.13 5.69 8.93
N HIS A 146 -13.05 4.75 9.17
CA HIS A 146 -13.97 4.25 8.15
C HIS A 146 -14.95 5.32 7.65
N ILE A 147 -15.47 6.18 8.53
CA ILE A 147 -16.29 7.35 8.15
C ILE A 147 -15.49 8.27 7.21
N LEU A 148 -14.21 8.53 7.52
CA LEU A 148 -13.35 9.34 6.67
C LEU A 148 -13.12 8.68 5.30
N TRP A 149 -12.85 7.37 5.27
CA TRP A 149 -12.66 6.62 4.02
C TRP A 149 -13.91 6.66 3.14
N ASP A 150 -15.08 6.38 3.71
CA ASP A 150 -16.39 6.44 3.02
C ASP A 150 -16.67 7.84 2.48
N ARG A 151 -16.51 8.86 3.32
CA ARG A 151 -16.76 10.24 2.92
C ARG A 151 -15.82 10.69 1.80
N LEU A 152 -14.56 10.26 1.80
CA LEU A 152 -13.59 10.60 0.76
C LEU A 152 -14.02 10.01 -0.60
N LEU A 153 -14.30 8.71 -0.66
CA LEU A 153 -14.73 8.06 -1.91
C LEU A 153 -16.08 8.63 -2.39
N HIS A 154 -17.00 8.89 -1.46
CA HIS A 154 -18.29 9.51 -1.77
C HIS A 154 -18.11 10.90 -2.37
N ARG A 155 -17.20 11.71 -1.80
CA ARG A 155 -16.91 13.05 -2.32
C ARG A 155 -16.34 12.99 -3.74
N GLU A 156 -15.48 12.03 -4.03
CA GLU A 156 -14.99 11.80 -5.40
C GLU A 156 -16.12 11.44 -6.36
N LEU A 157 -17.01 10.52 -5.95
CA LEU A 157 -18.16 10.13 -6.75
C LEU A 157 -19.08 11.32 -7.05
N VAL A 158 -19.50 12.06 -6.02
CA VAL A 158 -20.41 13.21 -6.19
C VAL A 158 -19.79 14.30 -7.06
N ARG A 159 -18.50 14.61 -6.87
CA ARG A 159 -17.82 15.64 -7.69
C ARG A 159 -17.69 15.24 -9.15
N SER A 160 -17.61 13.94 -9.43
CA SER A 160 -17.53 13.44 -10.80
C SER A 160 -18.87 13.53 -11.55
N GLY A 161 -20.00 13.61 -10.82
CA GLY A 161 -21.34 13.53 -11.41
C GLY A 161 -21.70 12.14 -11.94
N LYS A 162 -20.89 11.11 -11.65
CA LYS A 162 -21.06 9.73 -12.11
C LYS A 162 -21.70 8.84 -11.04
N GLU A 163 -21.98 7.60 -11.39
CA GLU A 163 -22.80 6.69 -10.57
C GLU A 163 -21.99 5.60 -9.87
N VAL A 164 -20.88 5.16 -10.48
CA VAL A 164 -20.05 4.07 -9.96
C VAL A 164 -18.67 4.59 -9.60
N ILE A 165 -18.29 4.47 -8.32
CA ILE A 165 -16.91 4.73 -7.87
C ILE A 165 -16.07 3.45 -7.96
N VAL A 166 -14.88 3.57 -8.54
CA VAL A 166 -13.87 2.51 -8.60
C VAL A 166 -12.57 3.03 -8.00
N ASP A 167 -12.19 2.56 -6.81
CA ASP A 167 -10.84 2.80 -6.28
C ASP A 167 -9.88 1.73 -6.80
N LYS A 168 -8.90 2.18 -7.59
CA LYS A 168 -7.77 1.37 -7.98
C LYS A 168 -6.56 1.83 -7.20
N THR A 169 -6.16 1.03 -6.21
CA THR A 169 -4.91 1.19 -5.48
C THR A 169 -4.26 -0.19 -5.28
N PRO A 170 -3.09 -0.50 -5.89
CA PRO A 170 -2.50 -1.84 -5.77
C PRO A 170 -2.27 -2.30 -4.32
N SER A 171 -1.88 -1.39 -3.43
CA SER A 171 -1.64 -1.73 -2.01
C SER A 171 -2.90 -2.07 -1.21
N ASN A 172 -4.10 -1.92 -1.78
CA ASN A 172 -5.33 -2.31 -1.11
C ASN A 172 -5.46 -3.83 -0.95
N VAL A 173 -4.71 -4.64 -1.71
CA VAL A 173 -4.65 -6.11 -1.48
C VAL A 173 -4.29 -6.44 -0.03
N PHE A 174 -3.48 -5.61 0.63
CA PHE A 174 -3.08 -5.79 2.03
C PHE A 174 -4.13 -5.34 3.06
N ALA A 175 -5.26 -4.81 2.60
CA ALA A 175 -6.34 -4.34 3.45
C ALA A 175 -7.70 -4.89 3.02
N CYS A 176 -7.75 -5.94 2.18
CA CYS A 176 -9.02 -6.48 1.69
C CYS A 176 -9.99 -6.79 2.84
N ARG A 177 -9.54 -7.52 3.88
CA ARG A 177 -10.37 -7.79 5.07
C ARG A 177 -10.96 -6.52 5.67
N ARG A 178 -10.15 -5.47 5.84
CA ARG A 178 -10.58 -4.21 6.44
C ARG A 178 -11.49 -3.40 5.51
N ILE A 179 -11.24 -3.45 4.20
CA ILE A 179 -12.13 -2.86 3.19
C ILE A 179 -13.49 -3.52 3.28
N THR A 180 -13.58 -4.85 3.35
CA THR A 180 -14.84 -5.57 3.52
C THR A 180 -15.48 -5.30 4.88
N THR A 181 -14.70 -5.06 5.94
CA THR A 181 -15.23 -4.60 7.23
C THR A 181 -15.89 -3.23 7.09
N CYS A 182 -15.24 -2.28 6.40
CA CYS A 182 -15.79 -0.95 6.18
C CYS A 182 -17.01 -0.96 5.24
N TRP A 183 -16.93 -1.70 4.13
CA TRP A 183 -17.99 -1.87 3.14
C TRP A 183 -18.26 -3.36 2.90
N PRO A 184 -19.20 -3.97 3.64
CA PRO A 184 -19.57 -5.38 3.45
C PRO A 184 -20.03 -5.70 2.02
N ASP A 185 -20.64 -4.73 1.34
CA ASP A 185 -21.13 -4.84 -0.04
C ASP A 185 -20.10 -4.38 -1.10
N ALA A 186 -18.83 -4.23 -0.71
CA ALA A 186 -17.77 -3.87 -1.65
C ALA A 186 -17.69 -4.90 -2.79
N ARG A 187 -17.52 -4.38 -4.01
CA ARG A 187 -17.39 -5.20 -5.22
C ARG A 187 -15.92 -5.26 -5.63
N PHE A 188 -15.40 -6.45 -5.96
CA PHE A 188 -13.98 -6.62 -6.27
C PHE A 188 -13.72 -6.99 -7.73
N VAL A 189 -12.76 -6.28 -8.32
CA VAL A 189 -12.13 -6.65 -9.59
C VAL A 189 -10.73 -7.15 -9.28
N PHE A 190 -10.47 -8.43 -9.54
CA PHE A 190 -9.16 -9.05 -9.33
C PHE A 190 -8.36 -9.00 -10.63
N LEU A 191 -7.40 -8.07 -10.73
CA LEU A 191 -6.57 -7.94 -11.91
C LEU A 191 -5.33 -8.82 -11.79
N LEU A 192 -5.32 -9.88 -12.61
CA LEU A 192 -4.29 -10.89 -12.74
C LEU A 192 -3.34 -10.52 -13.90
N ARG A 193 -2.07 -10.86 -13.76
CA ARG A 193 -1.06 -10.78 -14.81
C ARG A 193 -0.03 -11.89 -14.58
N HIS A 194 0.62 -12.35 -15.64
CA HIS A 194 1.65 -13.39 -15.53
C HIS A 194 2.71 -13.06 -14.44
N PRO A 195 2.91 -13.91 -13.42
CA PRO A 195 3.78 -13.62 -12.27
C PRO A 195 5.21 -13.21 -12.62
N ALA A 196 5.85 -13.92 -13.55
CA ALA A 196 7.21 -13.58 -13.97
C ALA A 196 7.27 -12.25 -14.75
N SER A 197 6.20 -11.87 -15.46
CA SER A 197 6.13 -10.59 -16.18
C SER A 197 6.04 -9.41 -15.21
N ILE A 198 5.35 -9.61 -14.07
CA ILE A 198 5.28 -8.61 -13.00
C ILE A 198 6.65 -8.43 -12.35
N ALA A 199 7.30 -9.53 -11.92
CA ALA A 199 8.61 -9.48 -11.29
C ALA A 199 9.66 -8.83 -12.22
N ARG A 200 9.68 -9.22 -13.50
CA ARG A 200 10.52 -8.60 -14.55
C ARG A 200 10.26 -7.11 -14.67
N SER A 201 8.98 -6.70 -14.77
CA SER A 201 8.63 -5.28 -14.88
C SER A 201 9.02 -4.46 -13.64
N TRP A 202 8.98 -5.06 -12.45
CA TRP A 202 9.37 -4.38 -11.21
C TRP A 202 10.90 -4.21 -11.13
N HIS A 203 11.65 -5.25 -11.50
CA HIS A 203 13.12 -5.21 -11.63
C HIS A 203 13.58 -4.15 -12.65
N GLU A 204 13.03 -4.18 -13.87
CA GLU A 204 13.35 -3.22 -14.95
C GLU A 204 13.08 -1.75 -14.58
N ALA A 205 12.24 -1.50 -13.57
CA ALA A 205 11.94 -0.14 -13.15
C ALA A 205 13.09 0.53 -12.39
N ASP A 206 13.92 -0.24 -11.68
CA ASP A 206 15.18 0.22 -11.08
C ASP A 206 16.08 -0.99 -10.74
N PRO A 207 16.83 -1.55 -11.71
CA PRO A 207 17.56 -2.81 -11.51
C PRO A 207 18.57 -2.80 -10.35
N ARG A 208 19.08 -1.61 -9.98
CA ARG A 208 20.04 -1.45 -8.88
C ARG A 208 19.36 -1.47 -7.53
N ALA A 209 18.23 -0.77 -7.38
CA ALA A 209 17.48 -0.74 -6.14
C ALA A 209 16.53 -1.93 -5.97
N ARG A 210 16.29 -2.69 -7.04
CA ARG A 210 15.26 -3.74 -7.12
C ARG A 210 15.84 -4.99 -7.77
N PRO A 211 16.80 -5.69 -7.15
CA PRO A 211 17.36 -6.91 -7.70
C PRO A 211 16.26 -7.97 -7.91
N MET A 212 16.50 -8.90 -8.84
CA MET A 212 15.46 -9.85 -9.27
C MET A 212 14.91 -10.72 -8.13
N ASP A 213 15.76 -11.13 -7.18
CA ASP A 213 15.33 -11.91 -6.01
C ASP A 213 14.35 -11.12 -5.14
N GLU A 214 14.61 -9.83 -4.92
CA GLU A 214 13.70 -8.93 -4.21
C GLU A 214 12.42 -8.70 -5.02
N ALA A 215 12.53 -8.54 -6.34
CA ALA A 215 11.39 -8.41 -7.23
C ALA A 215 10.44 -9.61 -7.14
N VAL A 216 11.01 -10.81 -7.12
CA VAL A 216 10.28 -12.07 -6.94
C VAL A 216 9.60 -12.11 -5.57
N ARG A 217 10.33 -11.85 -4.48
CA ARG A 217 9.76 -11.84 -3.10
C ARG A 217 8.62 -10.83 -2.96
N HIS A 218 8.85 -9.60 -3.40
CA HIS A 218 7.89 -8.51 -3.32
C HIS A 218 6.63 -8.82 -4.15
N THR A 219 6.82 -9.30 -5.38
CA THR A 219 5.69 -9.67 -6.25
C THR A 219 4.88 -10.82 -5.65
N LEU A 220 5.54 -11.87 -5.15
CA LEU A 220 4.88 -13.00 -4.49
C LEU A 220 4.03 -12.56 -3.30
N GLN A 221 4.50 -11.60 -2.50
CA GLN A 221 3.74 -11.07 -1.38
C GLN A 221 2.40 -10.47 -1.82
N TYR A 222 2.39 -9.63 -2.86
CA TYR A 222 1.15 -9.07 -3.42
C TYR A 222 0.23 -10.17 -3.96
N MET A 223 0.79 -11.12 -4.71
CA MET A 223 -0.01 -12.16 -5.36
C MET A 223 -0.65 -13.11 -4.33
N ARG A 224 0.04 -13.42 -3.23
CA ARG A 224 -0.54 -14.18 -2.11
C ARG A 224 -1.74 -13.47 -1.50
N HIS A 225 -1.65 -12.17 -1.25
CA HIS A 225 -2.78 -11.40 -0.71
C HIS A 225 -3.92 -11.26 -1.71
N LEU A 226 -3.61 -11.13 -3.00
CA LEU A 226 -4.64 -11.10 -4.03
C LEU A 226 -5.37 -12.43 -4.14
N GLU A 227 -4.63 -13.55 -4.17
CA GLU A 227 -5.21 -14.89 -4.25
C GLU A 227 -6.05 -15.22 -3.00
N ASP A 228 -5.57 -14.80 -1.84
CA ASP A 228 -6.29 -14.91 -0.58
C ASP A 228 -7.61 -14.11 -0.58
N ALA A 229 -7.59 -12.87 -1.10
CA ALA A 229 -8.80 -12.07 -1.30
C ALA A 229 -9.76 -12.73 -2.31
N ARG A 230 -9.23 -13.22 -3.43
CA ARG A 230 -9.99 -13.86 -4.51
C ARG A 230 -10.70 -15.14 -4.05
N ARG A 231 -10.11 -15.87 -3.10
CA ARG A 231 -10.72 -17.07 -2.51
C ARG A 231 -11.81 -16.79 -1.48
N ARG A 232 -11.80 -15.61 -0.86
CA ARG A 232 -12.70 -15.25 0.25
C ARG A 232 -13.83 -14.31 -0.12
N HIS A 233 -13.72 -13.65 -1.27
CA HIS A 233 -14.67 -12.64 -1.69
C HIS A 233 -15.09 -12.86 -3.13
N ASP A 234 -16.36 -12.64 -3.40
CA ASP A 234 -16.89 -12.65 -4.75
C ASP A 234 -16.37 -11.45 -5.54
N GLY A 235 -16.17 -11.66 -6.84
CA GLY A 235 -15.65 -10.63 -7.72
C GLY A 235 -15.49 -11.13 -9.14
N ILE A 236 -14.89 -10.29 -9.98
CA ILE A 236 -14.59 -10.62 -11.36
C ILE A 236 -13.08 -10.62 -11.60
N ASP A 237 -12.60 -11.70 -12.21
CA ASP A 237 -11.21 -11.82 -12.65
C ASP A 237 -11.03 -11.09 -13.99
N VAL A 238 -10.05 -10.18 -14.05
CA VAL A 238 -9.57 -9.55 -15.28
C VAL A 238 -8.13 -9.99 -15.50
N ARG A 239 -7.82 -10.56 -16.68
CA ARG A 239 -6.45 -10.92 -17.04
C ARG A 239 -5.86 -9.81 -17.90
N TYR A 240 -4.70 -9.28 -17.49
CA TYR A 240 -3.99 -8.23 -18.23
C TYR A 240 -3.77 -8.59 -19.69
N GLU A 241 -3.41 -9.85 -19.95
CA GLU A 241 -3.13 -10.40 -21.27
C GLU A 241 -4.37 -10.33 -22.17
N ARG A 242 -5.54 -10.72 -21.64
CA ARG A 242 -6.81 -10.61 -22.36
C ARG A 242 -7.24 -9.16 -22.51
N LEU A 243 -7.02 -8.31 -21.50
CA LEU A 243 -7.35 -6.88 -21.54
C LEU A 243 -6.62 -6.15 -22.67
N VAL A 244 -5.38 -6.55 -23.00
CA VAL A 244 -4.61 -5.92 -24.08
C VAL A 244 -4.76 -6.59 -25.44
N ASP A 245 -5.26 -7.83 -25.48
CA ASP A 245 -5.48 -8.61 -26.71
C ASP A 245 -6.92 -8.44 -27.25
N ASP A 246 -7.91 -8.56 -26.37
CA ASP A 246 -9.34 -8.34 -26.64
C ASP A 246 -9.90 -7.31 -25.64
N THR A 247 -9.48 -6.06 -25.80
CA THR A 247 -9.88 -4.97 -24.91
C THR A 247 -11.39 -4.79 -24.87
N GLU A 248 -12.06 -4.76 -26.03
CA GLU A 248 -13.50 -4.51 -26.06
C GLU A 248 -14.29 -5.65 -25.42
N GLY A 249 -13.92 -6.92 -25.68
CA GLY A 249 -14.59 -8.06 -25.06
C GLY A 249 -14.44 -8.06 -23.54
N GLU A 250 -13.25 -7.74 -23.03
CA GLU A 250 -13.03 -7.62 -21.58
C GLU A 250 -13.78 -6.44 -20.96
N LEU A 251 -13.84 -5.29 -21.64
CA LEU A 251 -14.61 -4.14 -21.16
C LEU A 251 -16.12 -4.39 -21.20
N ARG A 252 -16.64 -5.06 -22.23
CA ARG A 252 -18.07 -5.47 -22.27
C ARG A 252 -18.41 -6.39 -21.09
N ARG A 253 -17.55 -7.38 -20.81
CA ARG A 253 -17.71 -8.30 -19.67
C ARG A 253 -17.70 -7.55 -18.33
N LEU A 254 -16.77 -6.61 -18.17
CA LEU A 254 -16.63 -5.82 -16.94
C LEU A 254 -17.78 -4.83 -16.75
N CYS A 255 -18.21 -4.13 -17.81
CA CYS A 255 -19.38 -3.24 -17.80
C CYS A 255 -20.65 -4.00 -17.41
N ALA A 256 -20.90 -5.17 -18.02
CA ALA A 256 -22.04 -6.01 -17.69
C ALA A 256 -22.05 -6.41 -16.20
N TRP A 257 -20.90 -6.81 -15.66
CA TRP A 257 -20.77 -7.13 -14.22
C TRP A 257 -20.95 -5.90 -13.32
N LEU A 258 -20.52 -4.71 -13.77
CA LEU A 258 -20.71 -3.46 -13.05
C LEU A 258 -22.16 -2.94 -13.09
N GLY A 259 -22.99 -3.45 -14.01
CA GLY A 259 -24.37 -3.01 -14.22
C GLY A 259 -24.51 -1.77 -15.12
N VAL A 260 -23.55 -1.57 -16.04
CA VAL A 260 -23.56 -0.45 -17.01
C VAL A 260 -23.39 -0.97 -18.43
N GLU A 261 -23.89 -0.23 -19.41
CA GLU A 261 -23.71 -0.56 -20.84
C GLU A 261 -22.30 -0.20 -21.30
N TYR A 262 -21.72 -1.03 -22.18
CA TYR A 262 -20.40 -0.74 -22.73
C TYR A 262 -20.41 0.50 -23.64
N GLU A 263 -19.42 1.38 -23.47
CA GLU A 263 -19.21 2.55 -24.32
C GLU A 263 -17.98 2.36 -25.23
N PRO A 264 -18.12 2.39 -26.57
CA PRO A 264 -16.99 2.26 -27.50
C PRO A 264 -15.90 3.32 -27.30
N GLY A 265 -16.23 4.47 -26.70
CA GLY A 265 -15.26 5.51 -26.36
C GLY A 265 -14.21 5.08 -25.33
N MET A 266 -14.47 4.03 -24.55
CA MET A 266 -13.59 3.61 -23.46
C MET A 266 -12.18 3.19 -23.93
N VAL A 267 -12.07 2.60 -25.13
CA VAL A 267 -10.77 2.15 -25.67
C VAL A 267 -9.87 3.30 -26.14
N ARG A 268 -10.46 4.48 -26.36
CA ARG A 268 -9.77 5.73 -26.74
C ARG A 268 -9.64 6.65 -25.53
N TYR A 269 -9.04 6.13 -24.45
CA TYR A 269 -8.90 6.86 -23.19
C TYR A 269 -8.04 8.13 -23.33
N GLY A 270 -7.18 8.23 -24.36
CA GLY A 270 -6.44 9.46 -24.67
C GLY A 270 -7.31 10.65 -25.04
N ASP A 271 -8.56 10.42 -25.46
CA ASP A 271 -9.53 11.48 -25.81
C ASP A 271 -10.28 11.99 -24.56
N LYS A 272 -9.93 11.50 -23.36
CA LYS A 272 -10.61 11.76 -22.09
C LYS A 272 -9.65 12.34 -21.06
N ASP A 273 -10.19 13.11 -20.12
CA ASP A 273 -9.44 13.60 -18.98
C ASP A 273 -9.29 12.51 -17.91
N HIS A 274 -8.04 12.27 -17.51
CA HIS A 274 -7.65 11.30 -16.48
C HIS A 274 -6.77 11.91 -15.40
N GLY A 275 -6.54 13.22 -15.43
CA GLY A 275 -5.48 13.90 -14.69
C GLY A 275 -4.08 13.62 -15.26
N ASP A 276 -3.06 14.22 -14.64
CA ASP A 276 -1.70 14.13 -15.15
C ASP A 276 -1.03 12.77 -14.86
N PHE A 277 -0.33 12.24 -15.87
CA PHE A 277 0.53 11.08 -15.72
C PHE A 277 1.92 11.47 -15.18
N VAL A 278 1.97 11.73 -13.87
CA VAL A 278 3.20 12.14 -13.15
C VAL A 278 3.88 10.99 -12.40
N LYS A 279 5.20 11.09 -12.26
CA LYS A 279 6.00 10.11 -11.50
C LYS A 279 5.49 10.03 -10.05
N GLY A 280 5.21 8.81 -9.61
CA GLY A 280 4.72 8.54 -8.25
C GLY A 280 3.21 8.33 -8.15
N ILE A 281 2.44 8.66 -9.19
CA ILE A 281 0.99 8.43 -9.25
C ILE A 281 0.69 7.44 -10.39
N GLY A 282 0.53 6.17 -10.04
CA GLY A 282 0.28 5.09 -11.01
C GLY A 282 1.40 4.88 -12.03
N ASP A 283 1.08 4.29 -13.18
CA ASP A 283 1.95 4.27 -14.35
C ASP A 283 1.97 5.65 -15.03
N TRP A 284 3.14 6.06 -15.49
CA TRP A 284 3.44 7.40 -16.01
C TRP A 284 4.34 7.34 -17.24
N ARG A 285 4.61 6.12 -17.74
CA ARG A 285 5.49 5.85 -18.88
C ARG A 285 4.80 6.10 -20.22
N ASP A 286 5.58 6.14 -21.29
CA ASP A 286 5.09 6.44 -22.64
C ASP A 286 3.96 5.51 -23.10
N LYS A 287 3.98 4.23 -22.68
CA LYS A 287 2.91 3.28 -22.98
C LYS A 287 1.53 3.78 -22.53
N ILE A 288 1.39 4.30 -21.31
CA ILE A 288 0.11 4.83 -20.83
C ILE A 288 -0.17 6.24 -21.41
N ARG A 289 0.87 7.03 -21.67
CA ARG A 289 0.73 8.36 -22.30
C ARG A 289 0.29 8.29 -23.76
N SER A 290 0.41 7.13 -24.40
CA SER A 290 -0.03 6.93 -25.79
C SER A 290 -1.53 7.14 -26.01
N GLY A 291 -2.35 7.14 -24.95
CA GLY A 291 -3.80 7.34 -25.06
C GLY A 291 -4.55 6.15 -25.67
N ARG A 292 -3.86 5.05 -25.95
CA ARG A 292 -4.41 3.83 -26.56
C ARG A 292 -3.89 2.58 -25.88
N VAL A 293 -4.61 1.48 -26.03
CA VAL A 293 -4.14 0.19 -25.56
C VAL A 293 -2.97 -0.25 -26.44
N GLN A 294 -1.85 -0.58 -25.81
CA GLN A 294 -0.67 -1.07 -26.51
C GLN A 294 -0.53 -2.58 -26.26
N PRO A 295 -0.11 -3.36 -27.26
CA PRO A 295 0.01 -4.81 -27.15
C PRO A 295 0.89 -5.23 -25.98
N GLY A 296 0.60 -6.43 -25.45
CA GLY A 296 1.42 -7.09 -24.43
C GLY A 296 2.79 -7.49 -24.97
N ARG A 297 3.74 -7.75 -24.07
CA ARG A 297 4.95 -8.50 -24.44
C ARG A 297 4.59 -10.00 -24.51
N PRO A 298 5.32 -10.81 -25.29
CA PRO A 298 5.20 -12.26 -25.25
C PRO A 298 5.27 -12.79 -23.81
N LEU A 299 4.49 -13.82 -23.52
CA LEU A 299 4.50 -14.45 -22.21
C LEU A 299 5.83 -15.19 -21.99
N PRO A 300 6.42 -15.11 -20.77
CA PRO A 300 7.57 -15.93 -20.41
C PRO A 300 7.24 -17.42 -20.55
N ALA A 301 8.19 -18.20 -21.04
CA ALA A 301 8.07 -19.66 -21.09
C ALA A 301 8.05 -20.26 -19.67
N PRO A 302 7.51 -21.48 -19.48
CA PRO A 302 7.44 -22.13 -18.16
C PRO A 302 8.79 -22.22 -17.43
N GLU A 303 9.89 -22.39 -18.16
CA GLU A 303 11.24 -22.49 -17.64
C GLU A 303 11.76 -21.15 -17.13
N GLU A 304 11.27 -20.03 -17.68
CA GLU A 304 11.59 -18.67 -17.25
C GLU A 304 10.87 -18.25 -15.96
N VAL A 305 9.90 -19.04 -15.48
CA VAL A 305 9.17 -18.73 -14.24
C VAL A 305 10.05 -19.05 -13.03
N PRO A 306 10.43 -18.04 -12.21
CA PRO A 306 11.22 -18.26 -11.00
C PRO A 306 10.55 -19.27 -10.09
N GLY A 307 11.33 -20.19 -9.49
CA GLY A 307 10.81 -21.29 -8.67
C GLY A 307 9.79 -20.84 -7.61
N ALA A 308 10.08 -19.74 -6.90
CA ALA A 308 9.19 -19.17 -5.89
C ALA A 308 7.83 -18.66 -6.41
N LEU A 309 7.70 -18.43 -7.73
CA LEU A 309 6.46 -17.98 -8.36
C LEU A 309 5.67 -19.11 -9.04
N ARG A 310 6.21 -20.34 -9.11
CA ARG A 310 5.59 -21.43 -9.87
C ARG A 310 4.23 -21.85 -9.30
N GLU A 311 4.12 -21.98 -7.98
CA GLU A 311 2.87 -22.36 -7.32
C GLU A 311 1.73 -21.38 -7.63
N ILE A 312 2.00 -20.08 -7.49
CA ILE A 312 1.00 -19.04 -7.75
C ILE A 312 0.73 -18.85 -9.26
N ALA A 313 1.73 -19.09 -10.11
CA ALA A 313 1.53 -19.12 -11.56
C ALA A 313 0.59 -20.26 -11.99
N ALA A 314 0.77 -21.46 -11.44
CA ALA A 314 -0.13 -22.60 -11.66
C ALA A 314 -1.54 -22.31 -11.12
N ALA A 315 -1.66 -21.75 -9.90
CA ALA A 315 -2.94 -21.35 -9.32
C ALA A 315 -3.70 -20.32 -10.18
N TRP A 316 -2.98 -19.52 -10.96
CA TRP A 316 -3.53 -18.55 -11.90
C TRP A 316 -3.60 -19.08 -13.34
N GLY A 317 -3.31 -20.36 -13.58
CA GLY A 317 -3.40 -20.99 -14.91
C GLY A 317 -2.39 -20.45 -15.91
N TYR A 318 -1.19 -20.06 -15.46
CA TYR A 318 -0.06 -19.69 -16.32
C TYR A 318 0.99 -20.80 -16.45
N LEU A 319 0.83 -21.91 -15.72
CA LEU A 319 1.68 -23.09 -15.75
C LEU A 319 0.82 -24.36 -15.76
#